data_AF-A0A545UPA7-F1
#
_entry.id   AF-A0A545UPA7-F1
#
_cell.length_a   1.000
_cell.length_b   1.000
_cell.length_c   1.000
_cell.angle_alpha   90.00
_cell.angle_beta   90.00
_cell.angle_gamma   90.00
#
_symmetry.space_group_name_H-M   'P 1'
#
loop_
_entity.id
_entity.type
_entity.pdbx_description
1 polymer ?
#
loop_
_entity_poly.entity_id
_entity_poly.type
_entity_poly.pdbx_seq_one_letter_code
_entity_poly.pdbx_strand_id
1 'polypeptide(L)'
;MACLHRKLCAVACPLTCSLDTGLEVDEAGCWMLAPAHAPYAPAAYMHEKSELPHRAKAVHLISLLQTCRLLYSEAVHVLYSENTFDFTYADSLVYFAESILPDRLARVRRINITWTDLLNYHSKDVPWDMDAWLQMCAVLQRCTGLVQLTLQIGLLRRATDEQTRIVLDTLARCRVSGQFDLILQWPQTRCQSFAAEHAYPFRLMSILDYDVARLNYNERAIAYINHPHHWRAAARS
;
A
#
# COMPACT_ATOMS: atom_id res chain seq x y z
N MET A 1 -41.27 20.02 15.69
CA MET A 1 -39.89 20.01 15.18
C MET A 1 -39.87 19.32 13.83
N ALA A 2 -39.75 20.07 12.73
CA ALA A 2 -39.78 19.51 11.37
C ALA A 2 -38.41 18.92 11.00
N CYS A 3 -38.36 17.62 10.69
CA CYS A 3 -37.16 16.91 10.27
C CYS A 3 -36.85 17.25 8.80
N LEU A 4 -35.98 18.24 8.58
CA LEU A 4 -35.46 18.60 7.25
C LEU A 4 -34.69 17.41 6.66
N HIS A 5 -35.34 16.65 5.78
CA HIS A 5 -34.70 15.65 4.93
C HIS A 5 -33.79 16.35 3.94
N ARG A 6 -32.51 16.52 4.29
CA ARG A 6 -31.48 16.95 3.34
C ARG A 6 -31.31 15.83 2.31
N LYS A 7 -31.55 16.10 1.04
CA LYS A 7 -31.23 15.19 -0.07
C LYS A 7 -29.84 15.55 -0.58
N LEU A 8 -28.96 14.55 -0.65
CA LEU A 8 -27.63 14.70 -1.22
C LEU A 8 -27.79 14.54 -2.73
N CYS A 9 -27.90 15.67 -3.43
CA CYS A 9 -27.81 15.69 -4.89
C CYS A 9 -26.35 15.42 -5.29
N ALA A 10 -26.15 14.72 -6.40
CA ALA A 10 -24.87 14.18 -6.88
C ALA A 10 -23.62 15.02 -6.53
N VAL A 11 -22.51 14.34 -6.23
CA VAL A 11 -21.18 14.96 -6.19
C VAL A 11 -20.80 15.26 -7.64
N ALA A 12 -21.16 16.45 -8.12
CA ALA A 12 -20.58 16.98 -9.34
C ALA A 12 -19.13 17.37 -9.03
N CYS A 13 -18.19 16.97 -9.91
CA CYS A 13 -16.86 17.55 -9.88
C CYS A 13 -17.01 19.08 -10.05
N PRO A 14 -16.55 19.91 -9.11
CA PRO A 14 -16.78 21.36 -9.16
C PRO A 14 -15.96 22.08 -10.24
N LEU A 15 -15.25 21.35 -11.10
CA LEU A 15 -14.58 21.92 -12.26
C LEU A 15 -15.59 22.22 -13.37
N THR A 16 -16.53 23.14 -13.09
CA THR A 16 -16.86 24.14 -14.10
C THR A 16 -15.65 25.06 -14.19
N CYS A 17 -14.64 24.64 -14.95
CA CYS A 17 -13.65 25.58 -15.47
C CYS A 17 -14.37 26.51 -16.45
N SER A 18 -15.00 27.56 -15.95
CA SER A 18 -15.25 28.76 -16.75
C SER A 18 -13.96 29.60 -16.72
N LEU A 19 -12.92 29.09 -17.36
CA LEU A 19 -11.79 29.93 -17.75
C LEU A 19 -12.14 30.48 -19.13
N ASP A 20 -12.79 31.65 -19.10
CA ASP A 20 -12.98 32.53 -20.24
C ASP A 20 -11.63 33.18 -20.54
N THR A 21 -10.74 32.43 -21.20
CA THR A 21 -9.51 32.95 -21.79
C THR A 21 -9.27 32.16 -23.06
N GLY A 22 -9.21 32.85 -24.20
CA GLY A 22 -8.89 32.29 -25.53
C GLY A 22 -7.45 31.78 -25.63
N LEU A 23 -7.11 30.83 -24.77
CA LEU A 23 -5.90 30.04 -24.75
C LEU A 23 -6.36 28.59 -24.85
N GLU A 24 -5.96 27.92 -25.92
CA GLU A 24 -6.00 26.47 -26.04
C GLU A 24 -5.16 25.90 -24.89
N VAL A 25 -5.81 25.53 -23.79
CA VAL A 25 -5.18 24.78 -22.71
C VAL A 25 -5.84 23.42 -22.70
N ASP A 26 -5.02 22.43 -23.05
CA ASP A 26 -5.35 21.01 -23.07
C ASP A 26 -6.05 20.55 -21.79
N GLU A 27 -6.98 19.63 -22.01
CA GLU A 27 -7.96 19.06 -21.10
C GLU A 27 -7.39 18.71 -19.70
N ALA A 28 -7.92 19.39 -18.68
CA ALA A 28 -7.74 18.96 -17.29
C ALA A 28 -8.54 17.67 -17.05
N GLY A 29 -7.83 16.54 -17.12
CA GLY A 29 -8.40 15.22 -16.97
C GLY A 29 -8.77 14.83 -15.56
N CYS A 30 -10.04 14.46 -15.36
CA CYS A 30 -10.54 13.87 -14.13
C CYS A 30 -10.04 12.42 -14.00
N TRP A 31 -8.97 12.18 -13.22
CA TRP A 31 -8.41 10.91 -12.70
C TRP A 31 -8.47 9.60 -13.52
N MET A 32 -8.84 9.63 -14.81
CA MET A 32 -8.87 8.50 -15.74
C MET A 32 -8.34 8.86 -17.13
N LEU A 33 -7.70 10.02 -17.29
CA LEU A 33 -7.04 10.35 -18.54
C LEU A 33 -5.63 9.76 -18.54
N ALA A 34 -5.54 8.56 -19.11
CA ALA A 34 -4.29 8.07 -19.66
C ALA A 34 -3.73 9.14 -20.62
N PRO A 35 -2.42 9.40 -20.62
CA PRO A 35 -1.81 10.33 -21.56
C PRO A 35 -2.12 9.88 -23.00
N ALA A 36 -2.49 10.83 -23.86
CA ALA A 36 -2.95 10.64 -25.24
C ALA A 36 -1.93 9.94 -26.18
N HIS A 37 -0.77 9.52 -25.67
CA HIS A 37 0.31 8.92 -26.44
C HIS A 37 0.65 7.48 -26.06
N ALA A 38 -0.19 6.78 -25.28
CA ALA A 38 -0.04 5.35 -25.08
C ALA A 38 -0.77 4.57 -26.21
N PRO A 39 -0.06 3.96 -27.19
CA PRO A 39 -0.68 3.19 -28.28
C PRO A 39 -1.37 1.88 -27.84
N TYR A 40 -1.48 1.64 -26.53
CA TYR A 40 -2.08 0.44 -25.93
C TYR A 40 -2.93 0.74 -24.68
N ALA A 41 -3.57 1.91 -24.60
CA ALA A 41 -4.60 2.09 -23.59
C ALA A 41 -5.79 1.16 -23.92
N PRO A 42 -6.14 0.19 -23.04
CA PRO A 42 -7.28 -0.69 -23.28
C PRO A 42 -8.53 0.20 -23.31
N ALA A 43 -9.20 0.24 -24.47
CA ALA A 43 -10.46 0.90 -24.76
C ALA A 43 -10.94 1.78 -23.60
N ALA A 44 -10.43 3.02 -23.55
CA ALA A 44 -11.05 4.07 -22.77
C ALA A 44 -12.53 3.99 -23.10
N TYR A 45 -13.37 3.84 -22.08
CA TYR A 45 -14.82 3.95 -22.21
C TYR A 45 -15.10 5.35 -22.73
N MET A 46 -15.05 5.53 -24.05
CA MET A 46 -15.62 6.67 -24.72
C MET A 46 -17.11 6.55 -24.44
N HIS A 47 -17.56 7.22 -23.38
CA HIS A 47 -18.95 7.59 -23.28
C HIS A 47 -19.21 8.49 -24.48
N GLU A 48 -19.77 7.88 -25.52
CA GLU A 48 -20.48 8.56 -26.59
C GLU A 48 -21.32 9.66 -25.91
N LYS A 49 -21.13 10.92 -26.32
CA LYS A 49 -21.89 12.06 -25.83
C LYS A 49 -23.36 11.81 -26.18
N SER A 50 -24.06 11.06 -25.34
CA SER A 50 -25.49 10.84 -25.53
C SER A 50 -26.16 12.17 -25.21
N GLU A 51 -26.59 12.89 -26.23
CA GLU A 51 -27.40 14.12 -26.13
C GLU A 51 -28.82 13.84 -25.59
N LEU A 52 -29.02 12.69 -24.94
CA LEU A 52 -30.28 12.33 -24.30
C LEU A 52 -30.41 13.09 -22.98
N PRO A 53 -31.58 13.71 -22.70
CA PRO A 53 -31.88 14.35 -21.43
C PRO A 53 -32.14 13.28 -20.37
N HIS A 54 -31.13 12.49 -20.04
CA HIS A 54 -31.14 11.62 -18.87
C HIS A 54 -31.02 12.51 -17.65
N ARG A 55 -32.16 13.05 -17.22
CA ARG A 55 -32.36 13.59 -15.88
C ARG A 55 -32.03 12.45 -14.92
N ALA A 56 -30.78 12.38 -14.48
CA ALA A 56 -30.33 11.40 -13.51
C ALA A 56 -31.30 11.45 -12.34
N LYS A 57 -32.14 10.41 -12.22
CA LYS A 57 -33.03 10.31 -11.06
C LYS A 57 -32.11 10.27 -9.86
N ALA A 58 -32.38 11.13 -8.88
CA ALA A 58 -31.63 11.15 -7.64
C ALA A 58 -31.72 9.76 -7.02
N VAL A 59 -30.69 8.96 -7.22
CA VAL A 59 -30.50 7.71 -6.50
C VAL A 59 -30.45 8.08 -5.02
N HIS A 60 -30.98 7.23 -4.14
CA HIS A 60 -30.92 7.44 -2.69
C HIS A 60 -29.47 7.29 -2.18
N LEU A 61 -28.59 8.20 -2.61
CA LEU A 61 -27.17 8.22 -2.30
C LEU A 61 -26.93 8.30 -0.79
N ILE A 62 -27.84 8.93 -0.05
CA ILE A 62 -27.78 8.98 1.42
C ILE A 62 -27.91 7.58 2.02
N SER A 63 -28.91 6.79 1.58
CA SER A 63 -29.12 5.44 2.11
C SER A 63 -27.92 4.54 1.78
N LEU A 64 -27.33 4.71 0.60
CA LEU A 64 -26.09 4.03 0.25
C LEU A 64 -24.92 4.46 1.15
N LEU A 65 -24.68 5.77 1.33
CA LEU A 65 -23.62 6.29 2.20
C LEU A 65 -23.79 5.85 3.65
N GLN A 66 -25.02 5.81 4.16
CA GLN A 66 -25.34 5.30 5.49
C GLN A 66 -24.98 3.82 5.62
N THR A 67 -25.36 3.02 4.62
CA THR A 67 -25.04 1.59 4.58
C THR A 67 -23.52 1.36 4.50
N CYS A 68 -22.82 2.10 3.62
CA CYS A 68 -21.36 2.04 3.52
C CYS A 68 -20.68 2.42 4.84
N ARG A 69 -21.16 3.46 5.52
CA ARG A 69 -20.63 3.88 6.82
C ARG A 69 -20.86 2.81 7.90
N LEU A 70 -22.02 2.16 7.91
CA LEU A 70 -22.33 1.08 8.84
C LEU A 70 -21.40 -0.11 8.61
N LEU A 71 -21.35 -0.62 7.37
CA LEU A 71 -20.46 -1.71 6.97
C LEU A 71 -19.00 -1.39 7.30
N TYR A 72 -18.56 -0.17 7.01
CA TYR A 72 -17.21 0.27 7.35
C TYR A 72 -16.99 0.24 8.87
N SER A 73 -17.93 0.73 9.68
CA SER A 73 -17.77 0.74 11.14
C SER A 73 -17.69 -0.65 11.76
N GLU A 74 -18.37 -1.64 11.17
CA GLU A 74 -18.32 -3.04 11.61
C GLU A 74 -17.03 -3.73 11.13
N ALA A 75 -16.61 -3.47 9.89
CA ALA A 75 -15.48 -4.14 9.28
C ALA A 75 -14.11 -3.48 9.56
N VAL A 76 -14.07 -2.22 10.02
CA VAL A 76 -12.82 -1.44 10.16
C VAL A 76 -11.80 -2.14 11.07
N HIS A 77 -12.24 -2.84 12.11
CA HIS A 77 -11.33 -3.60 12.97
C HIS A 77 -10.62 -4.69 12.17
N VAL A 78 -11.39 -5.55 11.50
CA VAL A 78 -10.88 -6.67 10.70
C VAL A 78 -10.01 -6.16 9.55
N LEU A 79 -10.41 -5.07 8.90
CA LEU A 79 -9.67 -4.48 7.80
C LEU A 79 -8.22 -4.15 8.17
N TYR A 80 -7.99 -3.51 9.33
CA TYR A 80 -6.65 -3.11 9.72
C TYR A 80 -5.91 -4.17 10.57
N SER A 81 -6.60 -5.03 11.32
CA SER A 81 -5.94 -6.02 12.17
C SER A 81 -5.62 -7.33 11.45
N GLU A 82 -6.50 -7.79 10.56
CA GLU A 82 -6.43 -9.14 9.98
C GLU A 82 -5.81 -9.18 8.59
N ASN A 83 -5.54 -8.03 7.96
CA ASN A 83 -4.93 -7.98 6.64
C ASN A 83 -3.41 -7.76 6.72
N THR A 84 -2.75 -8.15 5.64
CA THR A 84 -1.35 -7.78 5.36
C THR A 84 -1.38 -6.68 4.31
N PHE A 85 -0.83 -5.52 4.64
CA PHE A 85 -0.72 -4.41 3.71
C PHE A 85 0.58 -4.53 2.93
N ASP A 86 0.50 -4.62 1.61
CA ASP A 86 1.65 -4.78 0.72
C ASP A 86 1.85 -3.49 -0.08
N PHE A 87 3.06 -2.93 -0.01
CA PHE A 87 3.42 -1.69 -0.67
C PHE A 87 4.64 -1.89 -1.58
N THR A 88 4.52 -1.45 -2.83
CA THR A 88 5.64 -1.49 -3.79
C THR A 88 6.55 -0.26 -3.66
N TYR A 89 6.06 0.82 -3.06
CA TYR A 89 6.78 2.09 -2.97
C TYR A 89 6.71 2.65 -1.55
N ALA A 90 7.78 3.32 -1.12
CA ALA A 90 7.89 3.90 0.22
C ALA A 90 6.85 5.01 0.46
N ASP A 91 6.60 5.85 -0.55
CA ASP A 91 5.60 6.92 -0.55
C ASP A 91 4.16 6.41 -0.39
N SER A 92 3.86 5.23 -0.93
CA SER A 92 2.53 4.62 -0.84
C SER A 92 2.14 4.32 0.61
N LEU A 93 3.11 3.94 1.46
CA LEU A 93 2.88 3.78 2.89
C LEU A 93 2.66 5.14 3.58
N VAL A 94 3.36 6.19 3.15
CA VAL A 94 3.18 7.55 3.67
C VAL A 94 1.76 8.04 3.35
N TYR A 95 1.34 7.98 2.10
CA TYR A 95 -0.02 8.36 1.68
C TYR A 95 -1.09 7.53 2.36
N PHE A 96 -0.87 6.22 2.50
CA PHE A 96 -1.78 5.36 3.24
C PHE A 96 -1.95 5.85 4.68
N ALA A 97 -0.86 6.14 5.39
CA ALA A 97 -0.90 6.62 6.76
C ALA A 97 -1.55 7.99 6.92
N GLU A 98 -1.48 8.86 5.91
CA GLU A 98 -2.17 10.16 5.88
C GLU A 98 -3.67 10.02 5.57
N SER A 99 -4.04 9.00 4.81
CA SER A 99 -5.44 8.75 4.43
C SER A 99 -6.29 8.09 5.51
N ILE A 100 -5.68 7.62 6.61
CA ILE A 100 -6.37 6.90 7.69
C ILE A 100 -6.15 7.56 9.04
N LEU A 101 -7.10 7.36 9.96
CA LEU A 101 -6.99 7.89 11.33
C LEU A 101 -5.81 7.24 12.08
N PRO A 102 -5.12 7.96 12.98
CA PRO A 102 -4.02 7.40 13.78
C PRO A 102 -4.40 6.11 14.54
N ASP A 103 -5.60 6.06 15.12
CA ASP A 103 -6.10 4.87 15.82
C ASP A 103 -6.26 3.65 14.92
N ARG A 104 -6.47 3.85 13.60
CA ARG A 104 -6.56 2.77 12.61
C ARG A 104 -5.18 2.32 12.18
N LEU A 105 -4.25 3.27 11.99
CA LEU A 105 -2.85 2.97 11.72
C LEU A 105 -2.24 2.14 12.87
N ALA A 106 -2.56 2.47 14.12
CA ALA A 106 -2.14 1.72 15.30
C ALA A 106 -2.68 0.28 15.35
N ARG A 107 -3.70 -0.07 14.56
CA ARG A 107 -4.24 -1.44 14.47
C ARG A 107 -3.56 -2.29 13.40
N VAL A 108 -2.77 -1.67 12.51
CA VAL A 108 -2.06 -2.39 11.45
C VAL A 108 -1.06 -3.36 12.07
N ARG A 109 -1.22 -4.66 11.76
CA ARG A 109 -0.39 -5.73 12.33
C ARG A 109 0.70 -6.23 11.40
N ARG A 110 0.47 -6.24 10.09
CA ARG A 110 1.35 -6.88 9.11
C ARG A 110 1.56 -5.95 7.92
N ILE A 111 2.81 -5.61 7.65
CA ILE A 111 3.22 -4.78 6.53
C ILE A 111 4.30 -5.51 5.73
N ASN A 112 4.12 -5.56 4.42
CA ASN A 112 5.13 -5.95 3.46
C ASN A 112 5.47 -4.74 2.61
N ILE A 113 6.76 -4.49 2.39
CA ILE A 113 7.23 -3.41 1.52
C ILE A 113 8.26 -3.98 0.58
N THR A 114 8.03 -3.84 -0.72
CA THR A 114 8.96 -4.26 -1.77
C THR A 114 9.55 -3.03 -2.42
N TRP A 115 10.62 -2.50 -1.85
CA TRP A 115 11.33 -1.35 -2.41
C TRP A 115 12.47 -1.79 -3.32
N THR A 116 12.09 -2.29 -4.49
CA THR A 116 13.03 -2.67 -5.55
C THR A 116 12.93 -1.66 -6.68
N ASP A 117 13.99 -0.88 -6.85
CA ASP A 117 14.09 0.09 -7.94
C ASP A 117 14.33 -0.65 -9.27
N LEU A 118 13.27 -1.21 -9.83
CA LEU A 118 13.34 -2.01 -11.06
C LEU A 118 13.39 -1.12 -12.32
N LEU A 119 13.16 0.19 -12.22
CA LEU A 119 12.95 1.05 -13.39
C LEU A 119 13.75 2.38 -13.42
N ASN A 120 14.31 2.91 -12.32
CA ASN A 120 15.17 4.12 -12.38
C ASN A 120 16.66 3.76 -12.56
N TYR A 121 16.96 3.06 -13.64
CA TYR A 121 18.31 2.58 -13.99
C TYR A 121 19.33 3.71 -14.30
N HIS A 122 18.90 4.97 -14.41
CA HIS A 122 19.70 6.04 -15.01
C HIS A 122 20.22 7.09 -14.04
N SER A 123 19.89 7.02 -12.77
CA SER A 123 20.27 8.02 -11.79
C SER A 123 21.37 7.40 -10.88
N LYS A 124 22.58 7.97 -10.90
CA LYS A 124 23.84 7.42 -10.34
C LYS A 124 24.01 7.39 -8.80
N ASP A 125 23.04 7.82 -7.99
CA ASP A 125 23.22 8.17 -6.57
C ASP A 125 22.20 7.42 -5.71
N VAL A 126 22.66 6.43 -4.94
CA VAL A 126 21.82 5.72 -3.96
C VAL A 126 21.58 6.61 -2.73
N PRO A 127 20.39 6.60 -2.08
CA PRO A 127 19.05 6.22 -2.54
C PRO A 127 18.27 7.48 -2.98
N TRP A 128 17.59 7.40 -4.12
CA TRP A 128 16.98 8.52 -4.85
C TRP A 128 15.86 9.29 -4.13
N ASP A 129 15.51 8.92 -2.91
CA ASP A 129 14.72 9.76 -2.01
C ASP A 129 14.95 9.33 -0.54
N MET A 130 16.07 9.77 0.03
CA MET A 130 16.31 9.61 1.47
C MET A 130 15.19 10.22 2.31
N ASP A 131 14.53 11.27 1.81
CA ASP A 131 13.42 11.90 2.52
C ASP A 131 12.20 10.97 2.54
N ALA A 132 11.83 10.34 1.43
CA ALA A 132 10.78 9.32 1.41
C ALA A 132 11.12 8.12 2.30
N TRP A 133 12.38 7.67 2.33
CA TRP A 133 12.82 6.62 3.26
C TRP A 133 12.63 7.04 4.72
N LEU A 134 13.07 8.25 5.08
CA LEU A 134 12.93 8.77 6.44
C LEU A 134 11.47 8.96 6.82
N GLN A 135 10.63 9.44 5.90
CA GLN A 135 9.18 9.58 6.10
C GLN A 135 8.52 8.22 6.29
N MET A 136 8.86 7.22 5.47
CA MET A 136 8.38 5.86 5.61
C MET A 136 8.78 5.26 6.96
N CYS A 137 10.04 5.43 7.38
CA CYS A 137 10.50 4.99 8.69
C CYS A 137 9.76 5.71 9.84
N ALA A 138 9.49 7.01 9.70
CA ALA A 138 8.69 7.76 10.67
C ALA A 138 7.25 7.24 10.76
N VAL A 139 6.65 6.82 9.63
CA VAL A 139 5.34 6.15 9.62
C VAL A 139 5.41 4.81 10.34
N LEU A 140 6.40 3.96 10.02
CA LEU A 140 6.58 2.67 10.69
C LEU A 140 6.76 2.80 12.21
N GLN A 141 7.46 3.83 12.68
CA GLN A 141 7.60 4.13 14.11
C GLN A 141 6.28 4.51 14.78
N ARG A 142 5.32 5.08 14.04
CA ARG A 142 3.96 5.39 14.53
C ARG A 142 3.03 4.18 14.54
N CYS A 143 3.37 3.10 13.81
CA CYS A 143 2.59 1.86 13.79
C CYS A 143 2.83 1.04 15.07
N THR A 144 2.30 1.49 16.20
CA THR A 144 2.51 0.85 17.52
C THR A 144 1.95 -0.58 17.62
N GLY A 145 1.02 -0.95 16.74
CA GLY A 145 0.47 -2.30 16.67
C GLY A 145 1.23 -3.27 15.79
N LEU A 146 2.35 -2.86 15.16
CA LEU A 146 3.03 -3.68 14.17
C LEU A 146 3.62 -4.96 14.80
N VAL A 147 3.20 -6.11 14.27
CA VAL A 147 3.63 -7.45 14.70
C VAL A 147 4.58 -8.04 13.68
N GLN A 148 4.35 -7.80 12.39
CA GLN A 148 5.18 -8.31 11.32
C GLN A 148 5.53 -7.19 10.35
N LEU A 149 6.82 -7.07 10.05
CA LEU A 149 7.34 -6.19 9.02
C LEU A 149 8.29 -6.99 8.14
N THR A 150 7.94 -7.11 6.86
CA THR A 150 8.81 -7.67 5.82
C THR A 150 9.20 -6.54 4.89
N LEU A 151 10.49 -6.26 4.77
CA LEU A 151 10.99 -5.21 3.90
C LEU A 151 11.99 -5.80 2.92
N GLN A 152 11.77 -5.61 1.62
CA GLN A 152 12.69 -6.04 0.58
C GLN A 152 13.31 -4.81 -0.07
N ILE A 153 14.64 -4.65 0.04
CA ILE A 153 15.36 -3.49 -0.50
C ILE A 153 16.32 -3.93 -1.61
N GLY A 154 16.02 -3.52 -2.84
CA GLY A 154 16.90 -3.77 -3.99
C GLY A 154 18.09 -2.82 -4.09
N LEU A 155 17.92 -1.58 -3.61
CA LEU A 155 18.86 -0.47 -3.79
C LEU A 155 20.22 -0.69 -3.09
N LEU A 156 20.26 -1.45 -2.01
CA LEU A 156 21.49 -1.68 -1.23
C LEU A 156 22.50 -2.60 -1.92
N ARG A 157 22.18 -3.18 -3.09
CA ARG A 157 23.13 -4.00 -3.83
C ARG A 157 24.39 -3.23 -4.24
N ARG A 158 24.26 -1.94 -4.54
CA ARG A 158 25.36 -1.06 -4.99
C ARG A 158 25.81 -0.04 -3.93
N ALA A 159 25.14 0.00 -2.77
CA ALA A 159 25.48 0.92 -1.70
C ALA A 159 26.83 0.56 -1.07
N THR A 160 27.56 1.58 -0.60
CA THR A 160 28.70 1.38 0.28
C THR A 160 28.24 0.87 1.64
N ASP A 161 29.15 0.31 2.44
CA ASP A 161 28.80 -0.17 3.78
C ASP A 161 28.34 1.01 4.68
N GLU A 162 28.92 2.20 4.52
CA GLU A 162 28.48 3.40 5.26
C GLU A 162 27.05 3.82 4.89
N GLN A 163 26.73 3.89 3.60
CA GLN A 163 25.36 4.19 3.15
C GLN A 163 24.38 3.13 3.64
N THR A 164 24.80 1.87 3.62
CA THR A 164 23.98 0.77 4.12
C THR A 164 23.70 0.94 5.62
N ARG A 165 24.72 1.26 6.42
CA ARG A 165 24.55 1.52 7.84
C ARG A 165 23.55 2.64 8.11
N ILE A 166 23.63 3.77 7.40
CA ILE A 166 22.66 4.87 7.56
C ILE A 166 21.22 4.39 7.35
N VAL A 167 20.98 3.62 6.29
CA VAL A 167 19.65 3.08 5.97
C VAL A 167 19.20 2.11 7.07
N LEU A 168 20.06 1.17 7.46
CA LEU A 168 19.75 0.14 8.45
C LEU A 168 19.56 0.70 9.86
N ASP A 169 20.38 1.66 10.27
CA ASP A 169 20.31 2.34 11.57
C ASP A 169 19.02 3.17 11.69
N THR A 170 18.54 3.73 10.58
CA THR A 170 17.24 4.42 10.55
C THR A 170 16.11 3.42 10.76
N LEU A 171 16.17 2.26 10.07
CA LEU A 171 15.18 1.21 10.17
C LEU A 171 15.17 0.55 11.57
N ALA A 172 16.33 0.41 12.20
CA ALA A 172 16.50 -0.19 13.52
C ALA A 172 15.72 0.54 14.63
N ARG A 173 15.32 1.79 14.39
CA ARG A 173 14.47 2.57 15.33
C ARG A 173 13.01 2.15 15.29
N CYS A 174 12.59 1.38 14.28
CA CYS A 174 11.23 0.87 14.17
C CYS A 174 10.97 -0.20 15.23
N ARG A 175 9.79 -0.15 15.85
CA ARG A 175 9.37 -1.11 16.88
C ARG A 175 8.44 -2.13 16.25
N VAL A 176 8.91 -3.38 16.17
CA VAL A 176 8.12 -4.51 15.70
C VAL A 176 8.06 -5.53 16.82
N SER A 177 6.85 -5.91 17.23
CA SER A 177 6.65 -6.79 18.40
C SER A 177 6.88 -8.28 18.10
N GLY A 178 6.87 -8.67 16.82
CA GLY A 178 7.06 -10.04 16.37
C GLY A 178 8.17 -10.16 15.34
N GLN A 179 7.80 -10.50 14.11
CA GLN A 179 8.75 -10.82 13.04
C GLN A 179 9.18 -9.57 12.28
N PHE A 180 10.47 -9.30 12.26
CA PHE A 180 11.05 -8.19 11.52
C PHE A 180 12.13 -8.72 10.58
N ASP A 181 11.79 -8.81 9.30
CA ASP A 181 12.65 -9.38 8.28
C ASP A 181 13.04 -8.32 7.25
N LEU A 182 14.33 -8.24 6.97
CA LEU A 182 14.89 -7.39 5.94
C LEU A 182 15.58 -8.25 4.88
N ILE A 183 15.04 -8.21 3.66
CA ILE A 183 15.47 -9.01 2.52
C ILE A 183 16.29 -8.13 1.58
N LEU A 184 17.53 -8.55 1.33
CA LEU A 184 18.48 -7.82 0.51
C LEU A 184 18.89 -8.65 -0.70
N GLN A 185 19.26 -8.00 -1.80
CA GLN A 185 19.88 -8.67 -2.96
C GLN A 185 21.36 -9.05 -2.72
N TRP A 186 21.76 -9.21 -1.46
CA TRP A 186 23.09 -9.63 -1.08
C TRP A 186 23.19 -11.16 -1.06
N PRO A 187 24.39 -11.72 -1.30
CA PRO A 187 24.64 -13.14 -1.00
C PRO A 187 24.42 -13.42 0.48
N GLN A 188 23.98 -14.64 0.81
CA GLN A 188 23.72 -15.07 2.18
C GLN A 188 24.92 -14.85 3.11
N THR A 189 26.13 -15.11 2.62
CA THR A 189 27.38 -14.90 3.37
C THR A 189 27.57 -13.44 3.76
N ARG A 190 27.24 -12.47 2.90
CA ARG A 190 27.32 -11.03 3.23
C ARG A 190 26.28 -10.65 4.28
N CYS A 191 25.04 -11.14 4.16
CA CYS A 191 24.01 -10.92 5.19
C CYS A 191 24.45 -11.43 6.57
N GLN A 192 25.02 -12.64 6.62
CA GLN A 192 25.50 -13.27 7.86
C GLN A 192 26.67 -12.49 8.48
N SER A 193 27.69 -12.14 7.69
CA SER A 193 28.83 -11.35 8.19
C SER A 193 28.39 -9.98 8.68
N PHE A 194 27.51 -9.30 7.95
CA PHE A 194 27.04 -7.97 8.32
C PHE A 194 26.16 -8.00 9.58
N ALA A 195 25.30 -9.02 9.71
CA ALA A 195 24.48 -9.24 10.91
C ALA A 195 25.32 -9.62 12.14
N ALA A 196 26.44 -10.32 11.95
CA ALA A 196 27.35 -10.67 13.05
C ALA A 196 28.11 -9.44 13.57
N GLU A 197 28.43 -8.49 12.69
CA GLU A 197 29.11 -7.25 13.03
C GLU A 197 28.16 -6.23 13.70
N HIS A 198 26.88 -6.23 13.32
CA HIS A 198 25.90 -5.25 13.75
C HIS A 198 24.67 -5.91 14.41
N ALA A 199 24.43 -5.59 15.68
CA ALA A 199 23.27 -6.11 16.41
C ALA A 199 21.97 -5.36 16.06
N TYR A 200 21.34 -5.71 14.94
CA TYR A 200 20.06 -5.15 14.51
C TYR A 200 18.84 -5.91 15.08
N PRO A 201 17.68 -5.24 15.27
CA PRO A 201 16.45 -5.87 15.77
C PRO A 201 15.71 -6.69 14.70
N PHE A 202 16.27 -6.81 13.49
CA PHE A 202 15.67 -7.52 12.36
C PHE A 202 16.62 -8.59 11.82
N ARG A 203 16.04 -9.59 11.16
CA ARG A 203 16.80 -10.65 10.50
C ARG A 203 17.16 -10.20 9.09
N LEU A 204 18.46 -10.17 8.79
CA LEU A 204 18.96 -9.96 7.44
C LEU A 204 18.87 -11.27 6.65
N MET A 205 18.16 -11.25 5.52
CA MET A 205 17.99 -12.41 4.65
C MET A 205 18.43 -12.08 3.23
N SER A 206 18.97 -13.07 2.52
CA SER A 206 19.19 -12.97 1.08
C SER A 206 17.87 -13.16 0.33
N ILE A 207 17.68 -12.46 -0.79
CA ILE A 207 16.52 -12.65 -1.67
C ILE A 207 16.36 -14.11 -2.14
N LEU A 208 17.47 -14.82 -2.34
CA LEU A 208 17.46 -16.21 -2.76
C LEU A 208 16.85 -17.13 -1.69
N ASP A 209 17.16 -16.87 -0.42
CA ASP A 209 16.59 -17.62 0.72
C ASP A 209 15.11 -17.28 0.92
N TYR A 210 14.75 -16.01 0.68
CA TYR A 210 13.38 -15.54 0.81
C TYR A 210 12.45 -16.16 -0.24
N ASP A 211 12.85 -16.22 -1.51
CA ASP A 211 12.01 -16.81 -2.56
C ASP A 211 11.69 -18.27 -2.26
N VAL A 212 12.66 -19.03 -1.77
CA VAL A 212 12.45 -20.43 -1.32
C VAL A 212 11.48 -20.48 -0.14
N ALA A 213 11.64 -19.61 0.87
CA ALA A 213 10.73 -19.55 2.02
C ALA A 213 9.30 -19.16 1.61
N ARG A 214 9.15 -18.22 0.68
CA ARG A 214 7.85 -17.74 0.17
C ARG A 214 7.14 -18.80 -0.66
N LEU A 215 7.85 -19.52 -1.52
CA LEU A 215 7.29 -20.65 -2.27
C LEU A 215 6.75 -21.73 -1.33
N ASN A 216 7.53 -22.09 -0.30
CA ASN A 216 7.09 -23.05 0.72
C ASN A 216 5.87 -22.57 1.52
N TYR A 217 5.76 -21.26 1.80
CA TYR A 217 4.60 -20.67 2.48
C TYR A 217 3.35 -20.73 1.60
N ASN A 218 3.47 -20.36 0.33
CA ASN A 218 2.36 -20.38 -0.62
C ASN A 218 1.85 -21.80 -0.88
N GLU A 219 2.72 -22.80 -0.97
CA GLU A 219 2.29 -24.21 -1.09
C GLU A 219 1.48 -24.67 0.12
N ARG A 220 1.88 -24.27 1.33
CA ARG A 220 1.11 -24.55 2.56
C ARG A 220 -0.24 -23.82 2.55
N ALA A 221 -0.27 -22.55 2.17
CA ALA A 221 -1.52 -21.77 2.09
C ALA A 221 -2.49 -22.35 1.04
N ILE A 222 -1.98 -22.81 -0.11
CA ILE A 222 -2.77 -23.49 -1.14
C ILE A 222 -3.28 -24.85 -0.62
N ALA A 223 -2.48 -25.60 0.15
CA ALA A 223 -2.94 -26.83 0.79
C ALA A 223 -4.09 -26.59 1.78
N TYR A 224 -4.10 -25.46 2.49
CA TYR A 224 -5.21 -25.06 3.36
C TYR A 224 -6.49 -24.68 2.59
N ILE A 225 -6.35 -24.04 1.42
CA ILE A 225 -7.48 -23.66 0.57
C ILE A 225 -8.11 -24.89 -0.12
N ASN A 226 -7.29 -25.88 -0.51
CA ASN A 226 -7.74 -27.06 -1.24
C ASN A 226 -8.32 -28.18 -0.33
N HIS A 227 -8.25 -28.05 1.00
CA HIS A 227 -8.88 -28.99 1.95
C HIS A 227 -9.88 -28.32 2.90
N PRO A 228 -11.03 -27.78 2.42
CA PRO A 228 -11.99 -27.06 3.25
C PRO A 228 -12.88 -27.92 4.18
N HIS A 229 -12.67 -29.25 4.26
CA HIS A 229 -13.71 -30.17 4.78
C HIS A 229 -13.53 -30.77 6.19
N HIS A 230 -12.48 -30.45 6.95
CA HIS A 230 -12.27 -31.13 8.25
C HIS A 230 -12.93 -30.48 9.48
N TRP A 231 -13.54 -29.30 9.38
CA TRP A 231 -14.13 -28.64 10.57
C TRP A 231 -15.53 -29.15 10.96
N ARG A 232 -16.19 -29.99 10.15
CA ARG A 232 -17.54 -30.52 10.48
C ARG A 232 -17.56 -31.73 11.42
N ALA A 233 -16.43 -32.30 11.80
CA ALA A 233 -16.40 -33.52 12.62
C ALA A 233 -16.33 -33.28 14.14
N ALA A 234 -16.05 -32.07 14.63
CA ALA A 234 -15.86 -31.80 16.05
C ALA A 234 -17.08 -31.22 16.80
N ALA A 235 -18.24 -31.10 16.14
CA ALA A 235 -19.46 -30.52 16.73
C ALA A 235 -20.57 -31.55 17.00
N ARG A 236 -20.27 -32.86 16.96
CA ARG A 236 -21.19 -33.94 17.33
C ARG A 236 -20.47 -35.01 18.14
N SER A 237 -20.13 -34.67 19.38
CA SER A 237 -19.85 -35.61 20.46
C SER A 237 -20.09 -34.92 21.78
#